data_AF-A0A923YW73-F1
#
_entry.id   AF-A0A923YW73-F1
#
_cell.length_a   1.000
_cell.length_b   1.000
_cell.length_c   1.000
_cell.angle_alpha   90.00
_cell.angle_beta   90.00
_cell.angle_gamma   90.00
#
_symmetry.space_group_name_H-M   'P 1'
#
loop_
_entity.id
_entity.type
_entity.pdbx_description
1 polymer ?
#
loop_
_entity_poly.entity_id
_entity_poly.type
_entity_poly.pdbx_seq_one_letter_code
_entity_poly.pdbx_strand_id
1 'polypeptide(L)'
;MISIPPERIAQIERRHADLAAQMGNPDLASDKFVALSKDYAELTPVVAAAAEVRRLRDEAAGLEAMLADPEMREMAEAEAATIA
;
A
#
# COMPACT_ATOMS: atom_id res chain seq x y z
N MET A 1 13.51 8.28 -11.10
CA MET A 1 12.87 7.79 -9.87
C MET A 1 12.50 6.33 -10.11
N ILE A 2 13.03 5.37 -9.36
CA ILE A 2 12.67 3.95 -9.54
C ILE A 2 11.30 3.75 -8.91
N SER A 3 10.27 3.54 -9.74
CA SER A 3 8.92 3.24 -9.25
C SER A 3 8.79 1.73 -9.04
N ILE A 4 8.34 1.32 -7.86
CA ILE A 4 8.03 -0.08 -7.58
C ILE A 4 6.66 -0.39 -8.20
N PRO A 5 6.55 -1.38 -9.10
CA PRO A 5 5.28 -1.69 -9.76
C PRO A 5 4.31 -2.38 -8.77
N PRO A 6 2.98 -2.25 -8.95
CA PRO A 6 1.98 -2.81 -8.03
C PRO A 6 2.13 -4.32 -7.78
N GLU A 7 2.55 -5.07 -8.80
CA GLU A 7 2.76 -6.52 -8.72
C GLU A 7 3.89 -6.87 -7.75
N ARG A 8 4.92 -6.02 -7.66
CA ARG A 8 6.02 -6.18 -6.70
C ARG A 8 5.56 -5.91 -5.27
N ILE A 9 4.69 -4.92 -5.07
CA ILE A 9 4.06 -4.65 -3.77
C ILE A 9 3.25 -5.88 -3.32
N ALA A 10 2.39 -6.40 -4.20
CA ALA A 10 1.59 -7.59 -3.91
C ALA A 10 2.47 -8.83 -3.64
N GLN A 11 3.60 -8.99 -4.34
CA GLN A 11 4.55 -10.08 -4.10
C GLN A 11 5.18 -9.98 -2.70
N ILE A 12 5.54 -8.77 -2.25
CA ILE A 12 6.12 -8.53 -0.93
C ILE A 12 5.11 -8.88 0.17
N GLU A 13 3.86 -8.42 0.02
CA GLU A 13 2.79 -8.71 0.97
C GLU A 13 2.47 -10.20 1.04
N ARG A 14 2.39 -10.88 -0.12
CA ARG A 14 2.16 -12.32 -0.18
C ARG A 14 3.25 -13.10 0.54
N ARG A 15 4.53 -12.74 0.32
CA ARG A 15 5.65 -13.39 1.02
C ARG A 15 5.55 -13.23 2.53
N HIS A 16 5.13 -12.06 3.01
CA HIS A 16 4.95 -11.82 4.44
C HIS A 16 3.79 -12.63 5.03
N ALA A 17 2.66 -12.70 4.33
CA ALA A 17 1.54 -13.56 4.70
C ALA A 17 1.91 -15.05 4.72
N ASP A 18 2.69 -15.51 3.74
CA ASP A 18 3.18 -16.90 3.68
C ASP A 18 4.12 -17.22 4.85
N LEU A 19 4.95 -16.27 5.28
CA LEU A 19 5.81 -16.42 6.47
C LEU A 19 4.97 -16.48 7.76
N ALA A 20 3.96 -15.61 7.91
CA ALA A 20 3.05 -15.63 9.05
C ALA A 20 2.28 -16.97 9.14
N ALA A 21 1.80 -17.47 8.01
CA ALA A 21 1.09 -18.75 7.94
C ALA A 21 1.99 -19.93 8.36
N GLN A 22 3.26 -19.94 7.94
CA GLN A 22 4.22 -20.95 8.34
C GLN A 22 4.54 -20.91 9.84
N MET A 23 4.64 -19.71 10.44
CA MET A 23 4.86 -19.55 11.88
C MET A 23 3.67 -20.03 12.73
N GLY A 24 2.46 -20.06 12.17
CA GLY A 24 1.26 -20.59 12.83
C GLY A 24 1.18 -22.11 12.88
N ASN A 25 2.11 -22.83 12.25
CA ASN A 25 2.12 -24.29 12.25
C ASN A 25 2.61 -24.84 13.62
N PRO A 26 1.77 -25.59 14.36
CA PRO A 26 2.13 -26.12 15.69
C PRO A 26 3.20 -27.21 15.66
N ASP A 27 3.44 -27.86 14.52
CA ASP A 27 4.46 -28.90 14.35
C ASP A 27 5.84 -28.31 13.94
N LEU A 28 5.98 -26.99 13.91
CA LEU A 28 7.19 -26.32 13.49
C LEU A 28 8.28 -26.45 14.57
N ALA A 29 9.45 -26.96 14.17
CA ALA A 29 10.61 -27.06 15.04
C ALA A 29 11.05 -25.67 15.55
N SER A 30 11.49 -25.59 16.81
CA SER A 30 11.77 -24.31 17.48
C SER A 30 12.89 -23.50 16.82
N ASP A 31 13.88 -24.17 16.23
CA ASP A 31 14.96 -23.54 15.45
C ASP A 31 14.43 -22.88 14.18
N LYS A 32 13.50 -23.54 13.48
CA LYS A 32 12.81 -23.02 12.29
C LYS A 32 11.87 -21.87 12.65
N PHE A 33 11.18 -21.96 13.79
CA PHE A 33 10.33 -20.87 14.28
C PHE A 33 11.13 -19.59 14.53
N VAL A 34 12.30 -19.69 15.18
CA VAL A 34 13.18 -18.54 15.45
C VAL A 34 13.72 -17.93 14.15
N ALA A 35 14.12 -18.77 13.19
CA ALA A 35 14.57 -18.30 11.88
C ALA A 35 13.45 -17.56 11.12
N LEU A 36 12.26 -18.16 11.02
CA LEU A 36 11.11 -17.54 10.36
C LEU A 36 10.65 -16.26 11.08
N SER A 37 10.71 -16.20 12.41
CA SER A 37 10.38 -15.00 13.18
C SER A 37 11.32 -13.83 12.86
N LYS A 38 12.61 -14.10 12.66
CA LYS A 38 13.59 -13.09 12.26
C LYS A 38 13.31 -12.58 10.85
N ASP A 39 13.14 -13.50 9.90
CA ASP A 39 12.82 -13.15 8.50
C ASP A 39 11.51 -12.35 8.40
N TYR A 40 10.50 -12.73 9.18
CA TYR A 40 9.24 -12.02 9.28
C TYR A 40 9.41 -10.61 9.84
N ALA A 41 10.18 -10.46 10.93
CA ALA A 41 10.45 -9.17 11.55
C ALA A 41 11.22 -8.23 10.62
N GLU A 42 12.19 -8.76 9.86
CA GLU A 42 12.95 -7.99 8.86
C GLU A 42 12.09 -7.56 7.66
N LEU A 43 11.15 -8.41 7.23
CA LEU A 43 10.26 -8.11 6.12
C LEU A 43 9.10 -7.18 6.50
N THR A 44 8.68 -7.17 7.76
CA THR A 44 7.59 -6.33 8.29
C THR A 44 7.70 -4.84 7.95
N PRO A 45 8.83 -4.13 8.17
CA PRO A 45 8.95 -2.72 7.81
C PRO A 45 8.85 -2.48 6.30
N VAL A 46 9.33 -3.41 5.48
CA VAL A 46 9.24 -3.32 4.02
C VAL A 46 7.80 -3.45 3.55
N VAL A 47 7.06 -4.39 4.14
CA VAL A 47 5.63 -4.61 3.86
C VAL A 47 4.80 -3.41 4.27
N ALA A 48 5.08 -2.82 5.44
CA ALA A 48 4.40 -1.61 5.90
C ALA A 48 4.60 -0.44 4.93
N ALA A 49 5.84 -0.22 4.47
CA ALA A 49 6.12 0.82 3.47
C ALA A 49 5.43 0.53 2.12
N ALA A 50 5.42 -0.74 1.68
CA ALA A 50 4.78 -1.14 0.44
C ALA A 50 3.24 -0.94 0.48
N ALA A 51 2.61 -1.26 1.62
CA ALA A 51 1.19 -1.02 1.86
C ALA A 51 0.85 0.48 1.84
N GLU A 52 1.69 1.32 2.44
CA GLU A 52 1.50 2.77 2.44
C GLU A 52 1.62 3.35 1.02
N VAL A 53 2.57 2.87 0.22
CA VAL A 53 2.69 3.27 -1.19
C VAL A 53 1.43 2.91 -1.98
N ARG A 54 0.85 1.73 -1.76
CA ARG A 54 -0.43 1.38 -2.39
C ARG A 54 -1.54 2.35 -1.95
N ARG A 55 -1.69 2.56 -0.64
CA ARG A 55 -2.72 3.44 -0.08
C ARG A 55 -2.67 4.84 -0.69
N LEU A 56 -1.48 5.44 -0.75
CA LEU A 56 -1.28 6.77 -1.32
C LEU A 56 -1.57 6.82 -2.83
N ARG A 57 -1.31 5.74 -3.56
CA ARG A 57 -1.65 5.65 -4.99
C ARG A 57 -3.15 5.56 -5.21
N ASP A 58 -3.85 4.78 -4.40
CA ASP A 58 -5.30 4.66 -4.46
C ASP A 58 -5.97 5.99 -4.07
N GLU A 59 -5.45 6.67 -3.05
CA GLU A 59 -5.88 8.01 -2.64
C GLU A 59 -5.65 9.04 -3.76
N ALA A 60 -4.47 9.04 -4.38
CA ALA A 60 -4.18 9.92 -5.51
C ALA A 60 -5.14 9.69 -6.68
N ALA A 61 -5.40 8.42 -7.04
CA ALA A 61 -6.36 8.09 -8.11
C ALA A 61 -7.79 8.55 -7.77
N GLY A 62 -8.20 8.42 -6.50
CA GLY A 62 -9.49 8.95 -6.02
C GLY A 62 -9.58 10.47 -6.11
N LEU A 63 -8.53 11.18 -5.70
CA LEU A 63 -8.46 12.64 -5.82
C LEU A 63 -8.43 13.11 -7.27
N GLU A 64 -7.70 12.42 -8.15
CA GLU A 64 -7.70 12.69 -9.59
C GLU A 64 -9.10 12.50 -10.19
N ALA A 65 -9.83 11.46 -9.77
CA ALA A 65 -11.21 11.24 -10.21
C ALA A 65 -12.16 12.36 -9.73
N MET A 66 -11.96 12.91 -8.53
CA MET A 66 -12.73 14.06 -8.04
C MET A 66 -12.42 15.35 -8.81
N LEU A 67 -11.15 15.58 -9.16
CA LEU A 67 -10.73 16.72 -9.97
C LEU A 67 -11.16 16.62 -11.44
N ALA A 68 -11.40 15.41 -11.93
CA ALA A 68 -11.87 15.17 -13.28
C ALA A 68 -13.35 15.56 -13.48
N ASP A 69 -14.07 15.96 -12.43
CA ASP A 69 -15.43 16.48 -12.50
C ASP A 69 -15.45 17.90 -13.12
N PRO A 70 -15.84 18.05 -14.40
CA PRO A 70 -15.82 19.33 -15.10
C PRO A 70 -16.87 20.30 -14.55
N GLU A 71 -17.99 19.79 -14.01
CA GLU A 71 -19.04 20.63 -13.41
C GLU A 71 -18.50 21.31 -12.15
N MET A 72 -17.70 20.61 -11.35
CA MET A 72 -17.10 21.19 -10.14
C MET A 72 -16.08 22.30 -10.46
N ARG A 73 -15.36 22.15 -11.57
CA ARG A 73 -14.45 23.18 -12.09
C ARG A 73 -15.22 24.40 -12.61
N GLU A 74 -16.27 24.20 -13.40
CA GLU A 74 -17.11 25.30 -13.90
C GLU A 74 -17.78 26.09 -12.77
N MET A 75 -18.26 25.40 -11.72
CA MET A 75 -18.82 26.05 -10.53
C MET A 75 -17.78 26.89 -9.78
N ALA A 76 -16.56 26.38 -9.59
CA ALA A 76 -15.48 27.12 -8.94
C ALA A 76 -15.04 28.35 -9.76
N GLU A 77 -14.98 28.23 -11.08
CA GLU A 77 -14.69 29.36 -12.00
C GLU A 77 -15.82 30.41 -11.96
N ALA A 78 -17.08 29.98 -11.90
CA ALA A 78 -18.24 30.87 -11.77
C ALA A 78 -18.28 31.62 -10.43
N GLU A 79 -18.01 30.94 -9.31
CA GLU A 79 -17.90 31.59 -8.00
C GLU A 79 -16.75 32.58 -7.95
N ALA A 80 -15.57 32.22 -8.46
CA ALA A 80 -14.41 33.11 -8.51
C ALA A 80 -14.70 34.41 -9.29
N ALA A 81 -15.47 34.32 -10.39
CA ALA A 81 -15.87 35.48 -11.18
C ALA A 81 -16.87 36.41 -10.47
N THR A 82 -17.62 35.92 -9.48
CA THR A 82 -18.53 36.75 -8.67
C THR A 82 -17.85 37.47 -7.51
N ILE A 83 -16.66 37.01 -7.11
CA ILE A 83 -15.89 37.58 -6.00
C ILE A 83 -14.84 38.60 -6.51
N ALA A 84 -14.53 38.61 -7.81
CA ALA A 84 -13.64 39.56 -8.48
C ALA A 84 -14.35 40.85 -8.91
#